data_AF-A0A3D5SGX3-F1
#
_entry.id   AF-A0A3D5SGX3-F1
#
_cell.length_a   1.000
_cell.length_b   1.000
_cell.length_c   1.000
_cell.angle_alpha   90.00
_cell.angle_beta   90.00
_cell.angle_gamma   90.00
#
_symmetry.space_group_name_H-M   'P 1'
#
loop_
_entity.id
_entity.type
_entity.pdbx_description
1 polymer ?
#
loop_
_entity_poly.entity_id
_entity_poly.type
_entity_poly.pdbx_seq_one_letter_code
_entity_poly.pdbx_strand_id
1 'polypeptide(L)'
;MSTINLSQIGEWARRNQADIALVLGFILVAGIAFGAGRLTAPEIVRNPIIIDESNAPSSVNLLGSVSQTLATPTGESAVAPQGSQVSARGLFVASRGGTKYHWPWCSYGEKIKEANKIWFNSEKEAKAAGYSPCACITNKAPAGYQSK
;
A
#
# COMPACT_ATOMS: atom_id res chain seq x y z
N MET A 1 -43.56 8.82 10.95
CA MET A 1 -42.67 8.33 12.03
C MET A 1 -43.27 7.06 12.59
N SER A 2 -42.74 5.90 12.22
CA SER A 2 -43.22 4.60 12.71
C SER A 2 -42.72 4.40 14.13
N THR A 3 -43.62 4.37 15.11
CA THR A 3 -43.29 4.09 16.50
C THR A 3 -42.99 2.59 16.64
N ILE A 4 -41.74 2.27 16.97
CA ILE A 4 -41.32 0.90 17.24
C ILE A 4 -41.88 0.51 18.62
N ASN A 5 -42.84 -0.41 18.66
CA ASN A 5 -43.43 -0.90 19.91
C ASN A 5 -42.59 -2.03 20.50
N LEU A 6 -41.82 -1.73 21.55
CA LEU A 6 -40.87 -2.68 22.16
C LEU A 6 -41.53 -3.91 22.81
N SER A 7 -42.77 -3.78 23.31
CA SER A 7 -43.51 -4.89 23.92
C SER A 7 -43.91 -5.96 22.91
N GLN A 8 -44.36 -5.55 21.72
CA GLN A 8 -44.74 -6.46 20.64
C GLN A 8 -43.52 -7.20 20.08
N ILE A 9 -42.37 -6.54 20.03
CA ILE A 9 -41.09 -7.11 19.58
C ILE A 9 -40.60 -8.18 20.55
N GLY A 10 -40.73 -7.95 21.86
CA GLY A 10 -40.36 -8.93 22.87
C GLY A 10 -41.17 -10.23 22.77
N GLU A 11 -42.48 -10.14 22.58
CA GLU A 11 -43.33 -11.32 22.40
C GLU A 11 -43.09 -12.03 21.07
N TRP A 12 -42.83 -11.28 20.00
CA TRP A 12 -42.49 -11.85 18.70
C TRP A 12 -41.14 -12.58 18.75
N ALA A 13 -40.14 -11.99 19.41
CA ALA A 13 -38.83 -12.61 19.60
C ALA A 13 -38.91 -13.89 20.44
N ARG A 14 -39.77 -13.91 21.48
CA ARG A 14 -40.01 -15.11 22.28
C ARG A 14 -40.66 -16.24 21.48
N ARG A 15 -41.64 -15.89 20.62
CA ARG A 15 -42.31 -16.84 19.73
C ARG A 15 -41.36 -17.43 18.68
N ASN A 16 -40.44 -16.63 18.16
CA ASN A 16 -39.49 -17.04 17.13
C ASN A 16 -38.09 -17.33 17.69
N GLN A 17 -37.98 -17.63 18.99
CA GLN A 17 -36.68 -17.73 19.68
C GLN A 17 -35.74 -18.77 19.03
N ALA A 18 -36.28 -19.92 18.61
CA ALA A 18 -35.49 -20.98 17.98
C ALA A 18 -34.95 -20.55 16.61
N ASP A 19 -35.78 -19.96 15.77
CA ASP A 19 -35.39 -19.49 14.43
C ASP A 19 -34.39 -18.33 14.53
N ILE A 20 -34.62 -17.40 15.46
CA ILE A 20 -33.69 -16.30 15.75
C ILE A 20 -32.34 -16.86 16.23
N ALA A 21 -32.34 -17.87 17.11
CA ALA A 21 -31.11 -18.52 17.57
C ALA A 21 -30.36 -19.20 16.42
N LEU A 22 -31.07 -19.84 15.49
CA LEU A 22 -30.48 -20.47 14.30
C LEU A 22 -29.85 -19.42 13.37
N VAL A 23 -30.57 -18.34 13.07
CA VAL A 23 -30.07 -17.24 12.24
C VAL A 23 -28.88 -16.55 12.90
N LEU A 24 -28.97 -16.24 14.20
CA LEU A 24 -27.87 -15.64 14.96
C LEU A 24 -26.65 -16.56 14.97
N GLY A 25 -26.86 -17.86 15.17
CA GLY A 25 -25.80 -18.88 15.12
C GLY A 25 -25.11 -18.92 13.76
N PHE A 26 -25.87 -18.91 12.67
CA PHE A 26 -25.31 -18.86 11.32
C PHE A 26 -24.47 -17.60 11.07
N ILE A 27 -24.96 -16.43 11.50
CA ILE A 27 -24.22 -15.17 11.42
C ILE A 27 -22.92 -15.26 12.21
N LEU A 28 -22.96 -15.87 13.40
CA LEU A 28 -21.78 -16.02 14.26
C LEU A 28 -20.73 -16.93 13.61
N VAL A 29 -21.16 -18.06 13.04
CA VAL A 29 -20.29 -18.98 12.29
C VAL A 29 -19.68 -18.30 11.08
N ALA A 30 -20.48 -17.55 10.30
CA ALA A 30 -19.98 -16.78 9.16
C ALA A 30 -18.97 -15.71 9.59
N GLY A 31 -19.21 -15.01 10.70
CA GLY A 31 -18.30 -14.03 11.26
C GLY A 31 -16.95 -14.63 11.68
N ILE A 32 -16.98 -15.80 12.33
CA ILE A 32 -15.76 -16.52 12.73
C ILE A 32 -14.99 -17.01 11.49
N ALA A 33 -15.67 -17.60 10.51
CA ALA A 33 -15.05 -18.06 9.27
C ALA A 33 -14.43 -16.91 8.46
N PHE A 34 -15.13 -15.77 8.38
CA PHE A 34 -14.60 -14.55 7.75
C PHE A 34 -13.38 -14.00 8.50
N GLY A 35 -13.44 -13.99 9.85
CA GLY A 35 -12.33 -13.61 10.70
C GLY A 35 -11.11 -14.50 10.49
N ALA A 36 -11.30 -15.82 10.50
CA ALA A 36 -10.26 -16.80 10.22
C ALA A 36 -9.65 -16.61 8.83
N GLY A 37 -10.47 -16.47 7.79
CA GLY A 37 -9.98 -16.21 6.42
C GLY A 37 -9.20 -14.90 6.28
N ARG A 38 -9.55 -13.87 7.06
CA ARG A 38 -8.78 -12.60 7.10
C ARG A 38 -7.42 -12.76 7.78
N LEU A 39 -7.28 -13.68 8.73
CA LEU A 39 -6.02 -14.01 9.42
C LEU A 39 -5.13 -14.92 8.58
N THR A 40 -5.72 -15.84 7.82
CA THR A 40 -4.99 -16.80 6.98
C THR A 40 -4.60 -16.22 5.62
N ALA A 41 -4.53 -14.89 5.44
CA ALA A 41 -3.98 -14.34 4.20
C ALA A 41 -2.50 -14.72 4.10
N PRO A 42 -2.09 -15.65 3.20
CA PRO A 42 -0.70 -15.99 3.08
C PRO A 42 0.05 -14.77 2.54
N GLU A 43 1.24 -14.53 3.07
CA GLU A 43 2.19 -13.62 2.46
C GLU A 43 2.58 -14.24 1.11
N ILE A 44 1.90 -13.78 0.06
CA ILE A 44 2.23 -14.15 -1.31
C ILE A 44 3.54 -13.43 -1.63
N VAL A 45 4.65 -14.09 -1.28
CA VAL A 45 6.01 -13.71 -1.65
C VAL A 45 6.07 -13.75 -3.18
N ARG A 46 5.74 -12.63 -3.81
CA ARG A 46 6.01 -12.40 -5.22
C ARG A 46 7.44 -11.92 -5.32
N ASN A 47 8.35 -12.83 -5.65
CA ASN A 47 9.66 -12.44 -6.12
C ASN A 47 9.45 -11.51 -7.32
N PRO A 48 9.94 -10.25 -7.26
CA PRO A 48 9.87 -9.38 -8.42
C PRO A 48 10.76 -10.00 -9.50
N ILE A 49 10.16 -10.29 -10.66
CA ILE A 49 10.92 -10.53 -11.88
C ILE A 49 11.62 -9.20 -12.18
N ILE A 50 12.92 -9.14 -11.86
CA ILE A 50 13.81 -8.10 -12.35
C ILE A 50 14.11 -8.52 -13.79
N ILE A 51 13.53 -7.82 -14.76
CA ILE A 51 14.06 -7.87 -16.12
C ILE A 51 15.37 -7.09 -16.03
N ASP A 52 16.46 -7.81 -15.80
CA ASP A 52 17.78 -7.26 -16.04
C ASP A 52 17.79 -6.93 -17.52
N GLU A 53 17.79 -5.63 -17.82
CA GLU A 53 17.93 -5.11 -19.16
C GLU A 53 19.34 -5.49 -19.59
N SER A 54 19.47 -6.71 -20.11
CA SER A 54 20.69 -7.18 -20.72
C SER A 54 21.02 -6.16 -21.79
N ASN A 55 21.98 -5.30 -21.47
CA ASN A 55 22.67 -4.39 -22.37
C ASN A 55 22.74 -5.08 -23.73
N ALA A 56 21.92 -4.63 -24.68
CA ALA A 56 22.16 -4.95 -26.06
C ALA A 56 23.57 -4.41 -26.36
N PRO A 57 24.56 -5.27 -26.71
CA PRO A 57 25.90 -4.79 -26.98
C PRO A 57 25.86 -4.00 -28.29
N SER A 58 25.67 -2.68 -28.16
CA SER A 58 25.98 -1.74 -29.22
C SER A 58 27.46 -1.42 -29.12
N SER A 59 28.16 -1.63 -30.23
CA SER A 59 29.60 -1.45 -30.49
C SER A 59 30.53 -2.59 -30.08
N VAL A 60 30.89 -3.38 -31.09
CA VAL A 60 32.09 -4.20 -31.15
C VAL A 60 33.29 -3.24 -31.15
N ASN A 61 34.09 -3.24 -30.08
CA ASN A 61 35.42 -2.61 -30.10
C ASN A 61 36.46 -3.67 -29.70
N LEU A 62 37.05 -4.26 -30.74
CA LEU A 62 38.12 -5.23 -30.68
C LEU A 62 39.45 -4.47 -30.81
N LEU A 63 40.11 -4.16 -29.69
CA LEU A 63 41.58 -4.07 -29.49
C LEU A 63 41.90 -3.30 -28.18
N GLY A 64 42.78 -3.84 -27.35
CA GLY A 64 43.70 -3.01 -26.54
C GLY A 64 43.62 -3.10 -25.00
N SER A 65 44.36 -4.07 -24.44
CA SER A 65 45.39 -3.90 -23.40
C SER A 65 45.08 -3.27 -22.02
N VAL A 66 45.03 -4.14 -21.00
CA VAL A 66 45.84 -4.21 -19.74
C VAL A 66 45.87 -3.04 -18.71
N SER A 67 45.90 -3.46 -17.43
CA SER A 67 46.26 -2.78 -16.15
C SER A 67 45.13 -2.15 -15.33
N GLN A 68 44.74 -2.80 -14.22
CA GLN A 68 45.14 -2.51 -12.81
C GLN A 68 44.72 -1.11 -12.35
N THR A 69 44.00 -0.92 -11.24
CA THR A 69 44.57 -0.80 -9.87
C THR A 69 43.37 -0.52 -8.93
N LEU A 70 42.95 -1.41 -8.03
CA LEU A 70 43.34 -1.57 -6.62
C LEU A 70 43.56 -0.26 -5.82
N ALA A 71 42.56 0.20 -5.05
CA ALA A 71 42.80 0.94 -3.79
C ALA A 71 41.52 1.05 -2.95
N THR A 72 41.49 0.27 -1.87
CA THR A 72 40.78 0.60 -0.62
C THR A 72 41.71 1.46 0.22
N PRO A 73 41.20 2.44 0.99
CA PRO A 73 41.60 2.50 2.38
C PRO A 73 40.42 2.68 3.35
N THR A 74 40.67 2.10 4.52
CA THR A 74 39.89 1.95 5.74
C THR A 74 39.69 3.25 6.52
N GLY A 75 38.53 3.35 7.20
CA GLY A 75 38.43 3.94 8.54
C GLY A 75 37.86 5.36 8.64
N GLU A 76 36.66 5.49 9.22
CA GLU A 76 36.43 6.15 10.52
C GLU A 76 34.92 6.43 10.70
N SER A 77 34.44 6.22 11.93
CA SER A 77 33.05 6.23 12.39
C SER A 77 32.47 7.64 12.54
N ALA A 78 31.26 7.92 12.04
CA ALA A 78 30.35 8.93 12.61
C ALA A 78 28.91 8.88 12.04
N VAL A 79 27.96 8.54 12.93
CA VAL A 79 26.64 9.15 13.18
C VAL A 79 25.65 9.39 12.00
N ALA A 80 24.51 8.70 12.06
CA ALA A 80 23.31 8.87 11.23
C ALA A 80 22.67 10.29 11.37
N PRO A 81 21.80 10.72 10.43
CA PRO A 81 20.43 10.22 10.45
C PRO A 81 19.86 9.86 9.07
N GLN A 82 19.16 8.73 9.05
CA GLN A 82 18.04 8.36 8.17
C GLN A 82 17.85 9.22 6.91
N GLY A 83 18.64 8.91 5.88
CA GLY A 83 18.31 9.31 4.52
C GLY A 83 17.05 8.58 4.09
N SER A 84 15.98 9.34 3.84
CA SER A 84 14.81 8.94 3.07
C SER A 84 15.26 8.03 1.94
N GLN A 85 14.98 6.74 2.10
CA GLN A 85 15.05 5.78 1.03
C GLN A 85 13.98 6.21 0.03
N VAL A 86 14.36 7.10 -0.89
CA VAL A 86 13.69 7.25 -2.18
C VAL A 86 13.96 5.92 -2.88
N SER A 87 13.22 4.89 -2.47
CA SER A 87 13.09 3.67 -3.23
C SER A 87 12.67 4.08 -4.63
N ALA A 88 13.13 3.37 -5.65
CA ALA A 88 12.80 3.58 -7.06
C ALA A 88 11.30 3.39 -7.40
N ARG A 89 10.40 3.65 -6.46
CA ARG A 89 8.95 3.64 -6.51
C ARG A 89 8.50 5.11 -6.48
N GLY A 90 7.58 5.50 -7.35
CA GLY A 90 7.22 6.90 -7.65
C GLY A 90 6.95 7.80 -6.43
N LEU A 91 6.97 9.12 -6.65
CA LEU A 91 6.83 10.13 -5.59
C LEU A 91 5.48 10.06 -4.85
N PHE A 92 4.41 9.61 -5.51
CA PHE A 92 3.07 9.54 -4.95
C PHE A 92 2.52 8.13 -4.98
N VAL A 93 1.76 7.77 -3.95
CA VAL A 93 1.06 6.50 -3.84
C VAL A 93 -0.45 6.71 -3.80
N ALA A 94 -1.20 5.96 -4.59
CA ALA A 94 -2.65 5.88 -4.53
C ALA A 94 -3.10 4.44 -4.31
N SER A 95 -4.36 4.27 -3.89
CA SER A 95 -4.98 2.95 -3.78
C SER A 95 -5.81 2.66 -5.03
N ARG A 96 -5.70 1.46 -5.60
CA ARG A 96 -6.55 1.02 -6.72
C ARG A 96 -8.05 1.07 -6.41
N GLY A 97 -8.43 0.92 -5.15
CA GLY A 97 -9.82 1.07 -4.69
C GLY A 97 -10.13 2.45 -4.10
N GLY A 98 -9.17 3.37 -4.10
CA GLY A 98 -9.33 4.72 -3.58
C GLY A 98 -9.52 5.72 -4.71
N THR A 99 -9.83 6.96 -4.32
CA THR A 99 -9.93 8.10 -5.23
C THR A 99 -8.86 9.15 -4.96
N LYS A 100 -7.95 8.90 -4.01
CA LYS A 100 -6.97 9.87 -3.55
C LYS A 100 -5.54 9.35 -3.65
N TYR A 101 -4.61 10.27 -3.93
CA TYR A 101 -3.17 10.02 -3.86
C TYR A 101 -2.56 10.68 -2.62
N HIS A 102 -1.47 10.08 -2.15
CA HIS A 102 -0.83 10.34 -0.87
C HIS A 102 0.70 10.29 -1.02
N TRP A 103 1.43 10.79 -0.03
CA TRP A 103 2.84 10.50 0.13
C TRP A 103 3.06 9.07 0.65
N PRO A 104 4.19 8.41 0.31
CA PRO A 104 4.47 7.05 0.80
C PRO A 104 4.66 6.98 2.32
N TRP A 105 5.12 8.07 2.95
CA TRP A 105 5.25 8.21 4.43
C TRP A 105 4.02 8.84 5.09
N CYS A 106 2.93 9.08 4.35
CA CYS A 106 1.68 9.56 4.95
C CYS A 106 0.97 8.38 5.62
N SER A 107 0.42 8.58 6.83
CA SER A 107 -0.30 7.52 7.58
C SER A 107 -1.38 6.81 6.76
N TYR A 108 -2.02 7.51 5.80
CA TYR A 108 -2.97 6.91 4.87
C TYR A 108 -2.30 6.11 3.75
N GLY A 109 -1.16 6.57 3.23
CA GLY A 109 -0.37 5.88 2.20
C GLY A 109 0.30 4.61 2.71
N GLU A 110 0.79 4.62 3.95
CA GLU A 110 1.39 3.47 4.62
C GLU A 110 0.39 2.33 4.86
N LYS A 111 -0.88 2.68 5.14
CA LYS A 111 -1.97 1.71 5.34
C LYS A 111 -2.48 1.07 4.05
N ILE A 112 -2.07 1.58 2.88
CA ILE A 112 -2.46 0.98 1.61
C ILE A 112 -1.74 -0.38 1.49
N LYS A 113 -2.49 -1.44 1.25
CA LYS A 113 -1.92 -2.76 0.96
C LYS A 113 -1.04 -2.66 -0.29
N GLU A 114 0.17 -3.19 -0.28
CA GLU A 114 1.11 -3.12 -1.41
C GLU A 114 0.47 -3.59 -2.73
N ALA A 115 -0.39 -4.63 -2.68
CA ALA A 115 -1.14 -5.15 -3.83
C ALA A 115 -2.12 -4.16 -4.48
N ASN A 116 -2.50 -3.10 -3.76
CA ASN A 116 -3.39 -2.04 -4.24
C ASN A 116 -2.65 -0.71 -4.40
N LYS A 117 -1.34 -0.63 -4.14
CA LYS A 117 -0.58 0.60 -4.33
C LYS A 117 -0.36 0.84 -5.81
N ILE A 118 -0.70 2.04 -6.25
CA ILE A 118 -0.39 2.57 -7.56
C ILE A 118 0.58 3.72 -7.33
N TRP A 119 1.72 3.67 -8.00
CA TRP A 119 2.79 4.67 -7.85
C TRP A 119 2.74 5.64 -9.02
N PHE A 120 2.82 6.92 -8.73
CA PHE A 120 2.87 7.98 -9.72
C PHE A 120 4.15 8.80 -9.55
N ASN A 121 4.74 9.21 -10.68
CA ASN A 121 5.95 10.03 -10.67
C ASN A 121 5.63 11.52 -10.52
N SER A 122 4.39 11.92 -10.81
CA SER A 122 3.95 13.32 -10.68
C SER A 122 2.48 13.44 -10.25
N GLU A 123 2.11 14.58 -9.67
CA GLU A 123 0.70 14.87 -9.37
C GLU A 123 -0.15 14.96 -10.64
N LYS A 124 0.41 15.44 -11.75
CA LYS A 124 -0.31 15.57 -13.01
C LYS A 124 -0.75 14.20 -13.53
N GLU A 125 0.12 13.21 -13.42
CA GLU A 125 -0.17 11.82 -13.77
C GLU A 125 -1.28 11.23 -12.87
N ALA A 126 -1.19 11.44 -11.56
CA ALA A 126 -2.21 11.00 -10.62
C ALA A 126 -3.58 11.65 -10.90
N LYS A 127 -3.59 12.96 -11.18
CA LYS A 127 -4.81 13.72 -11.53
C LYS A 127 -5.37 13.25 -12.88
N ALA A 128 -4.52 13.00 -13.87
CA ALA A 128 -4.93 12.46 -15.18
C ALA A 128 -5.53 11.06 -15.06
N ALA A 129 -5.03 10.25 -14.11
CA ALA A 129 -5.60 8.96 -13.76
C ALA A 129 -6.89 9.05 -12.91
N GLY A 130 -7.40 10.26 -12.62
CA GLY A 130 -8.65 10.48 -11.89
C GLY A 130 -8.51 10.51 -10.35
N TYR A 131 -7.28 10.59 -9.83
CA TYR A 131 -7.03 10.65 -8.39
C TYR A 131 -6.94 12.10 -7.89
N SER A 132 -7.59 12.39 -6.77
CA SER A 132 -7.59 13.68 -6.10
C SER A 132 -6.48 13.78 -5.03
N PRO A 133 -5.95 14.98 -4.73
CA PRO A 133 -4.99 15.16 -3.66
C PRO A 133 -5.60 14.81 -2.30
N CYS A 134 -4.85 14.09 -1.47
CA CYS A 134 -5.16 13.98 -0.05
C CYS A 134 -4.70 15.23 0.71
N ALA A 135 -5.36 15.55 1.83
CA ALA A 135 -4.92 16.61 2.73
C ALA A 135 -3.46 16.46 3.21
N CYS A 136 -2.91 15.24 3.25
CA CYS A 136 -1.49 15.06 3.60
C CYS A 136 -0.51 15.52 2.50
N ILE A 137 -0.97 15.71 1.27
CA ILE A 137 -0.12 16.28 0.21
C ILE A 137 0.29 17.70 0.57
N THR A 138 -0.66 18.53 0.98
CA THR A 138 -0.42 19.92 1.39
C THR A 138 0.19 20.03 2.79
N ASN A 139 -0.22 19.18 3.75
CA ASN A 139 0.21 19.30 5.15
C ASN A 139 1.50 18.53 5.50
N LYS A 140 1.93 17.57 4.67
CA LYS A 140 3.13 16.75 4.90
C LYS A 140 4.04 16.73 3.67
N ALA A 141 4.10 17.84 2.95
CA ALA A 141 5.04 18.03 1.86
C ALA A 141 6.49 17.98 2.39
N PRO A 142 7.42 17.28 1.72
CA PRO A 142 8.82 17.32 2.07
C PRO A 142 9.41 18.70 1.74
N ALA A 143 10.45 19.10 2.46
CA ALA A 143 11.10 20.39 2.25
C ALA A 143 11.55 20.54 0.78
N GLY A 144 11.10 21.60 0.11
CA GLY A 144 11.39 21.86 -1.30
C GLY A 144 10.35 21.36 -2.31
N TYR A 145 9.28 20.69 -1.88
CA TYR A 145 8.19 20.31 -2.76
C TYR A 145 7.24 21.49 -3.02
N GLN A 146 7.12 21.88 -4.29
CA GLN A 146 6.14 22.87 -4.75
C GLN A 146 5.07 22.12 -5.58
N SER A 147 3.82 22.13 -5.12
CA SER A 147 2.70 21.62 -5.92
C SER A 147 2.56 22.53 -7.15
N LYS A 148 2.95 22.03 -8.33
CA LYS A 148 2.74 22.71 -9.61
C LYS A 148 1.35 22.44 -10.17
#